data_AF-A0A925D625-F1
#
_entry.id   AF-A0A925D625-F1
#
_cell.length_a   1.000
_cell.length_b   1.000
_cell.length_c   1.000
_cell.angle_alpha   90.00
_cell.angle_beta   90.00
_cell.angle_gamma   90.00
#
_symmetry.space_group_name_H-M   'P 1'
#
loop_
_entity.id
_entity.type
_entity.pdbx_description
1 polymer ?
#
loop_
_entity_poly.entity_id
_entity_poly.type
_entity_poly.pdbx_seq_one_letter_code
_entity_poly.pdbx_strand_id
1 'polypeptide(L)'
;MTFLQIEEPSTCSAKSASSSAIRFHLSLNVADLDRAISFFRIFFGIEPAKCRPDYAKFELDNPPVVLSLEPFKAQPGGNLNHLGFRMPDSATLAEFQRRLETNGFATQREEGVECCYARQTKFWVNDPDGNLWEVYTLDEDIEHRGAGQVPSDMLPAKSNGDNHTAGPAPAIWAHRLGERFPARLPVEDASVDQVMLQGTFNGDFPAAEIPRILAEVRRILKPGGQVLLHVLTGTKPLPPEAKLSLPGPAAAVRQVPVDQQLLDSLSAAGFSGANYTKRAEAPCFIISGVEMRETKISASAD
;
A
#
# COMPACT_ATOMS: atom_id res chain seq x y z
N MET A 1 16.99 -50.29 -21.28
CA MET A 1 17.90 -49.58 -20.35
C MET A 1 18.48 -48.38 -21.08
N THR A 2 18.67 -47.31 -20.31
CA THR A 2 19.52 -46.14 -20.60
C THR A 2 18.81 -44.85 -20.99
N PHE A 3 18.33 -44.20 -19.92
CA PHE A 3 18.42 -42.79 -19.53
C PHE A 3 17.86 -41.67 -20.43
N LEU A 4 16.78 -41.07 -19.90
CA LEU A 4 16.32 -39.71 -20.13
C LEU A 4 17.46 -38.70 -19.88
N GLN A 5 17.72 -37.87 -20.86
CA GLN A 5 18.63 -36.74 -20.78
C GLN A 5 17.94 -35.61 -20.03
N ILE A 6 18.41 -35.32 -18.81
CA ILE A 6 17.96 -34.19 -18.00
C ILE A 6 18.65 -32.95 -18.59
N GLU A 7 17.87 -31.99 -19.09
CA GLU A 7 18.40 -30.67 -19.48
C GLU A 7 18.84 -29.91 -18.22
N GLU A 8 20.10 -29.46 -18.21
CA GLU A 8 20.63 -28.61 -17.15
C GLU A 8 20.06 -27.18 -17.22
N PRO A 9 19.88 -26.49 -16.08
CA PRO A 9 19.38 -25.12 -16.06
C PRO A 9 20.39 -24.16 -16.70
N SER A 10 19.87 -23.35 -17.64
CA SER A 10 20.56 -22.27 -18.34
C SER A 10 21.39 -21.38 -17.40
N THR A 11 22.71 -21.48 -17.49
CA THR A 11 23.64 -20.60 -16.79
C THR A 11 23.70 -19.24 -17.50
N CYS A 12 23.08 -18.23 -16.89
CA CYS A 12 23.18 -16.85 -17.38
C CYS A 12 24.59 -16.30 -17.07
N SER A 13 25.29 -15.84 -18.11
CA SER A 13 26.66 -15.33 -18.06
C SER A 13 26.75 -13.99 -17.29
N ALA A 14 27.54 -13.95 -16.22
CA ALA A 14 27.81 -12.72 -15.49
C ALA A 14 28.82 -11.84 -16.26
N LYS A 15 28.39 -10.66 -16.72
CA LYS A 15 29.32 -9.59 -17.12
C LYS A 15 29.87 -8.94 -15.84
N SER A 16 31.18 -9.04 -15.63
CA SER A 16 31.88 -8.29 -14.59
C SER A 16 32.09 -6.86 -15.08
N ALA A 17 31.37 -5.90 -14.49
CA ALA A 17 31.65 -4.48 -14.69
C ALA A 17 32.67 -4.03 -13.62
N SER A 18 33.90 -3.82 -14.04
CA SER A 18 34.84 -2.92 -13.36
C SER A 18 34.17 -1.56 -13.18
N SER A 19 34.05 -1.06 -11.95
CA SER A 19 33.42 0.24 -11.70
C SER A 19 34.24 1.06 -10.73
N SER A 20 34.55 2.28 -11.16
CA SER A 20 35.14 3.35 -10.37
C SER A 20 34.15 4.01 -9.39
N ALA A 21 32.87 3.61 -9.39
CA ALA A 21 31.84 4.15 -8.51
C ALA A 21 31.79 3.40 -7.18
N ILE A 22 31.71 4.14 -6.06
CA ILE A 22 31.35 3.58 -4.76
C ILE A 22 29.89 3.12 -4.87
N ARG A 23 29.65 1.84 -4.55
CA ARG A 23 28.31 1.28 -4.48
C ARG A 23 27.90 1.10 -3.04
N PHE A 24 26.66 1.45 -2.72
CA PHE A 24 26.05 1.05 -1.46
C PHE A 24 25.81 -0.47 -1.50
N HIS A 25 26.32 -1.20 -0.51
CA HIS A 25 26.10 -2.65 -0.42
C HIS A 25 25.20 -2.96 0.76
N LEU A 26 24.13 -3.72 0.48
CA LEU A 26 23.20 -4.24 1.45
C LEU A 26 23.13 -5.76 1.31
N SER A 27 23.14 -6.47 2.43
CA SER A 27 22.92 -7.91 2.47
C SER A 27 21.73 -8.21 3.37
N LEU A 28 20.74 -8.92 2.83
CA LEU A 28 19.54 -9.30 3.57
C LEU A 28 19.51 -10.81 3.76
N ASN A 29 19.22 -11.22 4.99
CA ASN A 29 18.83 -12.59 5.30
C ASN A 29 17.39 -12.79 4.85
N VAL A 30 17.14 -13.81 4.03
CA VAL A 30 15.81 -14.12 3.50
C VAL A 30 15.40 -15.55 3.90
N ALA A 31 14.16 -15.73 4.34
CA ALA A 31 13.67 -17.05 4.73
C ALA A 31 13.42 -17.96 3.53
N ASP A 32 13.13 -17.38 2.36
CA ASP A 32 12.87 -18.05 1.10
C ASP A 32 13.51 -17.24 -0.05
N LEU A 33 14.54 -17.82 -0.67
CA LEU A 33 15.33 -17.15 -1.70
C LEU A 33 14.53 -16.88 -2.98
N ASP A 34 13.75 -17.85 -3.45
CA ASP A 34 12.99 -17.73 -4.70
C ASP A 34 11.88 -16.67 -4.57
N ARG A 35 11.23 -16.64 -3.41
CA ARG A 35 10.24 -15.62 -3.07
C ARG A 35 10.87 -14.23 -3.02
N ALA A 36 12.05 -14.09 -2.40
CA ALA A 36 12.77 -12.83 -2.34
C ALA A 36 13.25 -12.36 -3.72
N ILE A 37 13.81 -13.25 -4.55
CA ILE A 37 14.21 -12.93 -5.92
C ILE A 37 13.01 -12.43 -6.73
N SER A 38 11.86 -13.11 -6.61
CA SER A 38 10.64 -12.73 -7.32
C SER A 38 10.17 -11.32 -6.95
N PHE A 39 10.19 -10.98 -5.66
CA PHE A 39 9.91 -9.63 -5.20
C PHE A 39 10.92 -8.61 -5.76
N PHE A 40 12.22 -8.83 -5.58
CA PHE A 40 13.24 -7.84 -5.96
C PHE A 40 13.38 -7.64 -7.48
N ARG A 41 13.05 -8.66 -8.28
CA ARG A 41 12.89 -8.51 -9.74
C ARG A 41 11.86 -7.44 -10.09
N ILE A 42 10.70 -7.49 -9.43
CA ILE A 42 9.59 -6.56 -9.67
C ILE A 42 9.90 -5.21 -9.01
N PHE A 43 10.47 -5.22 -7.81
CA PHE A 43 10.84 -4.01 -7.09
C PHE A 43 11.86 -3.18 -7.87
N PHE A 44 12.93 -3.78 -8.40
CA PHE A 44 13.93 -3.05 -9.19
C PHE A 44 13.65 -3.00 -10.69
N GLY A 45 12.75 -3.85 -11.19
CA GLY A 45 12.48 -3.97 -12.63
C GLY A 45 13.64 -4.56 -13.43
N ILE A 46 14.53 -5.33 -12.79
CA ILE A 46 15.71 -5.95 -13.41
C ILE A 46 15.88 -7.40 -12.94
N GLU A 47 16.59 -8.20 -13.72
CA GLU A 47 17.04 -9.54 -13.31
C GLU A 47 18.23 -9.47 -12.33
N PRO A 48 18.41 -10.47 -11.45
CA PRO A 48 19.60 -10.54 -10.62
C PRO A 48 20.86 -10.68 -11.49
N ALA A 49 21.88 -9.89 -11.19
CA ALA A 49 23.20 -9.98 -11.81
C ALA A 49 23.91 -11.32 -11.51
N LYS A 50 23.54 -11.98 -10.41
CA LYS A 50 24.00 -13.34 -10.09
C LYS A 50 22.89 -14.11 -9.37
N CYS A 51 22.66 -15.36 -9.77
CA CYS A 51 21.74 -16.28 -9.11
C CYS A 51 22.39 -17.66 -8.96
N ARG A 52 22.30 -18.24 -7.76
CA ARG A 52 22.81 -19.55 -7.35
C ARG A 52 21.76 -20.20 -6.42
N PRO A 53 21.81 -21.53 -6.21
CA PRO A 53 20.84 -22.22 -5.35
C PRO A 53 20.75 -21.67 -3.92
N ASP A 54 21.84 -21.07 -3.44
CA ASP A 54 22.03 -20.58 -2.08
C ASP A 54 22.32 -19.07 -2.01
N TYR A 55 22.18 -18.33 -3.11
CA TYR A 55 22.57 -16.92 -3.16
C TYR A 55 21.99 -16.19 -4.38
N ALA A 56 21.55 -14.95 -4.19
CA ALA A 56 21.27 -14.05 -5.30
C ALA A 56 21.82 -12.65 -5.08
N LYS A 57 22.08 -11.95 -6.18
CA LYS A 57 22.60 -10.58 -6.17
C LYS A 57 21.96 -9.74 -7.24
N PHE A 58 21.50 -8.56 -6.86
CA PHE A 58 21.10 -7.48 -7.78
C PHE A 58 22.18 -6.41 -7.78
N GLU A 59 22.45 -5.85 -8.96
CA GLU A 59 23.33 -4.69 -9.12
C GLU A 59 22.58 -3.62 -9.90
N LEU A 60 22.44 -2.44 -9.30
CA LEU A 60 21.83 -1.27 -9.89
C LEU A 60 22.91 -0.24 -10.20
N ASP A 61 22.73 0.49 -11.29
CA ASP A 61 23.62 1.58 -11.69
C ASP A 61 23.17 2.94 -11.13
N ASN A 62 21.86 3.16 -10.95
CA ASN A 62 21.33 4.42 -10.44
C ASN A 62 20.14 4.21 -9.47
N PRO A 63 20.32 4.46 -8.15
CA PRO A 63 21.60 4.70 -7.52
C PRO A 63 22.49 3.44 -7.57
N PRO A 64 23.82 3.58 -7.48
CA PRO A 64 24.73 2.44 -7.47
C PRO A 64 24.52 1.58 -6.21
N VAL A 65 23.82 0.45 -6.36
CA VAL A 65 23.47 -0.45 -5.25
C VAL A 65 23.87 -1.88 -5.61
N VAL A 66 24.47 -2.57 -4.64
CA VAL A 66 24.59 -4.02 -4.64
C VAL A 66 23.66 -4.55 -3.56
N LEU A 67 22.72 -5.41 -3.92
CA LEU A 67 21.86 -6.13 -2.97
C LEU A 67 22.22 -7.61 -3.01
N SER A 68 22.72 -8.16 -1.91
CA SER A 68 22.90 -9.61 -1.69
C SER A 68 21.69 -10.18 -0.96
N LEU A 69 21.20 -11.34 -1.40
CA LEU A 69 20.17 -12.13 -0.73
C LEU A 69 20.80 -13.43 -0.23
N GLU A 70 20.81 -13.59 1.08
CA GLU A 70 21.43 -14.72 1.78
C GLU A 70 20.31 -15.58 2.41
N PRO A 71 20.11 -16.84 1.98
CA PRO A 71 19.11 -17.72 2.56
C PRO A 71 19.45 -18.02 4.01
N PHE A 72 18.74 -17.38 4.93
CA PHE A 72 18.92 -17.57 6.35
C PHE A 72 17.62 -17.20 7.05
N LYS A 73 17.12 -18.11 7.90
CA LYS A 73 15.93 -17.86 8.69
C LYS A 73 16.26 -16.88 9.82
N ALA A 74 16.17 -15.59 9.51
CA ALA A 74 16.37 -14.53 10.48
C ALA A 74 15.32 -14.62 11.59
N GLN A 75 15.74 -14.36 12.83
CA GLN A 75 14.80 -14.21 13.94
C GLN A 75 14.07 -12.85 13.80
N PRO A 76 12.75 -12.78 14.07
CA PRO A 76 12.04 -11.51 14.12
C PRO A 76 12.70 -10.53 15.10
N GLY A 77 12.76 -9.23 14.74
CA GLY A 77 13.21 -8.17 15.65
C GLY A 77 14.67 -7.69 15.48
N GLY A 78 15.22 -7.75 14.25
CA GLY A 78 16.52 -7.12 13.95
C GLY A 78 16.52 -5.58 14.10
N ASN A 79 17.71 -4.97 14.16
CA ASN A 79 17.90 -3.52 14.38
C ASN A 79 17.52 -2.62 13.18
N LEU A 80 17.11 -3.19 12.04
CA LEU A 80 16.77 -2.43 10.85
C LEU A 80 15.36 -1.84 10.98
N ASN A 81 15.24 -0.51 10.91
CA ASN A 81 13.93 0.16 10.93
C ASN A 81 13.27 0.14 9.54
N HIS A 82 13.93 0.72 8.54
CA HIS A 82 13.53 0.66 7.13
C HIS A 82 14.72 0.97 6.21
N LEU A 83 14.52 0.75 4.93
CA LEU A 83 15.43 1.14 3.83
C LEU A 83 14.65 2.00 2.85
N GLY A 84 15.32 2.84 2.07
CA GLY A 84 14.58 3.61 1.09
C GLY A 84 15.33 4.18 -0.09
N PHE A 85 14.56 4.52 -1.11
CA PHE A 85 15.03 5.17 -2.32
C PHE A 85 14.31 6.51 -2.50
N ARG A 86 15.10 7.58 -2.63
CA ARG A 86 14.59 8.90 -3.01
C ARG A 86 14.51 9.02 -4.52
N MET A 87 13.30 9.20 -5.02
CA MET A 87 12.98 9.44 -6.43
C MET A 87 13.19 10.92 -6.79
N PRO A 88 13.59 11.20 -8.04
CA PRO A 88 13.82 12.57 -8.50
C PRO A 88 12.54 13.41 -8.53
N ASP A 89 11.38 12.78 -8.75
CA ASP A 89 10.09 13.45 -8.85
C ASP A 89 8.92 12.49 -8.58
N SER A 90 7.72 13.06 -8.43
CA SER A 90 6.47 12.33 -8.15
C SER A 90 6.01 11.44 -9.32
N ALA A 91 6.41 11.74 -10.55
CA ALA A 91 6.05 10.93 -11.72
C ALA A 91 6.81 9.60 -11.71
N THR A 92 8.11 9.65 -11.43
CA THR A 92 8.99 8.49 -11.24
C THR A 92 8.53 7.65 -10.05
N LEU A 93 8.14 8.31 -8.95
CA LEU A 93 7.55 7.64 -7.78
C LEU A 93 6.27 6.88 -8.14
N ALA A 94 5.35 7.52 -8.87
CA ALA A 94 4.09 6.91 -9.29
C ALA A 94 4.31 5.73 -10.26
N GLU A 95 5.31 5.81 -11.14
CA GLU A 95 5.69 4.69 -12.00
C GLU A 95 6.24 3.50 -11.23
N PHE A 96 7.13 3.76 -10.26
CA PHE A 96 7.64 2.72 -9.38
C PHE A 96 6.49 2.02 -8.64
N GLN A 97 5.59 2.81 -8.06
CA GLN A 97 4.44 2.27 -7.33
C GLN A 97 3.54 1.41 -8.23
N ARG A 98 3.21 1.91 -9.43
CA ARG A 98 2.36 1.20 -10.39
C ARG A 98 2.94 -0.15 -10.79
N ARG A 99 4.27 -0.25 -10.94
CA ARG A 99 4.96 -1.51 -11.25
C ARG A 99 4.71 -2.55 -10.15
N LEU A 100 4.79 -2.16 -8.88
CA LEU A 100 4.51 -3.04 -7.75
C LEU A 100 3.04 -3.46 -7.73
N GLU A 101 2.12 -2.50 -7.82
CA GLU A 101 0.69 -2.75 -7.70
C GLU A 101 0.13 -3.63 -8.84
N THR A 102 0.59 -3.41 -10.08
CA THR A 102 0.19 -4.23 -11.24
C THR A 102 0.66 -5.69 -11.11
N ASN A 103 1.68 -5.93 -10.30
CA ASN A 103 2.19 -7.26 -9.99
C ASN A 103 1.66 -7.82 -8.64
N GLY A 104 0.60 -7.21 -8.09
CA GLY A 104 -0.11 -7.74 -6.93
C GLY A 104 0.46 -7.34 -5.57
N PHE A 105 1.45 -6.43 -5.51
CA PHE A 105 1.96 -5.92 -4.24
C PHE A 105 1.15 -4.72 -3.76
N ALA A 106 0.58 -4.84 -2.56
CA ALA A 106 -0.05 -3.71 -1.89
C ALA A 106 1.00 -2.66 -1.50
N THR A 107 0.72 -1.40 -1.81
CA THR A 107 1.53 -0.26 -1.37
C THR A 107 0.68 0.70 -0.56
N GLN A 108 1.27 1.37 0.42
CA GLN A 108 0.62 2.43 1.17
C GLN A 108 1.23 3.77 0.80
N ARG A 109 0.52 4.53 -0.03
CA ARG A 109 0.94 5.87 -0.46
C ARG A 109 0.48 6.94 0.53
N GLU A 110 1.35 7.89 0.76
CA GLU A 110 1.14 9.07 1.59
C GLU A 110 1.69 10.29 0.85
N GLU A 111 0.98 11.40 0.90
CA GLU A 111 1.30 12.57 0.09
C GLU A 111 1.39 13.81 0.94
N GLY A 112 2.35 14.69 0.62
CA GLY A 112 2.58 15.92 1.38
C GLY A 112 2.83 15.68 2.87
N VAL A 113 3.42 14.54 3.24
CA VAL A 113 3.77 14.20 4.61
C VAL A 113 4.87 15.14 5.07
N GLU A 114 4.54 15.98 6.05
CA GLU A 114 5.51 16.79 6.77
C GLU A 114 6.13 15.96 7.91
N CYS A 115 7.39 15.57 7.74
CA CYS A 115 8.13 14.79 8.72
C CYS A 115 9.62 15.13 8.63
N CYS A 116 10.28 15.22 9.78
CA CYS A 116 11.72 15.46 9.88
C CYS A 116 12.18 16.73 9.14
N TYR A 117 11.42 17.82 9.22
CA TYR A 117 11.72 19.11 8.56
C TYR A 117 11.65 19.05 7.03
N ALA A 118 10.92 18.09 6.48
CA ALA A 118 10.70 17.93 5.06
C ALA A 118 9.22 17.66 4.76
N ARG A 119 8.73 18.16 3.63
CA ARG A 119 7.48 17.72 3.02
C ARG A 119 7.78 16.70 1.92
N GLN A 120 7.18 15.52 2.03
CA GLN A 120 7.50 14.37 1.20
C GLN A 120 6.23 13.70 0.67
N THR A 121 6.32 13.17 -0.55
CA THR A 121 5.36 12.20 -1.06
C THR A 121 6.04 10.84 -1.09
N LYS A 122 5.46 9.82 -0.48
CA LYS A 122 6.07 8.49 -0.33
C LYS A 122 5.08 7.35 -0.49
N PHE A 123 5.60 6.15 -0.65
CA PHE A 123 4.85 4.95 -0.35
C PHE A 123 5.72 3.93 0.37
N TRP A 124 5.03 3.05 1.09
CA TRP A 124 5.63 1.95 1.84
C TRP A 124 5.25 0.60 1.24
N VAL A 125 6.19 -0.34 1.26
CA VAL A 125 5.97 -1.75 0.91
C VAL A 125 6.83 -2.64 1.79
N ASN A 126 6.31 -3.81 2.18
CA ASN A 126 7.11 -4.84 2.84
C ASN A 126 7.69 -5.79 1.80
N ASP A 127 8.95 -6.17 1.99
CA ASP A 127 9.47 -7.35 1.31
C ASP A 127 8.91 -8.64 1.93
N PRO A 128 9.16 -9.81 1.33
CA PRO A 128 8.59 -11.07 1.81
C PRO A 128 8.97 -11.47 3.24
N ASP A 129 10.04 -10.91 3.78
CA ASP A 129 10.54 -11.15 5.14
C ASP A 129 10.15 -10.03 6.12
N GLY A 130 9.35 -9.05 5.65
CA GLY A 130 8.77 -8.01 6.47
C GLY A 130 9.67 -6.80 6.67
N ASN A 131 10.82 -6.70 5.99
CA ASN A 131 11.59 -5.45 6.01
C ASN A 131 10.78 -4.35 5.32
N LEU A 132 10.83 -3.16 5.89
CA LEU A 132 10.07 -2.03 5.41
C LEU A 132 10.88 -1.22 4.40
N TRP A 133 10.29 -0.97 3.23
CA TRP A 133 10.89 -0.19 2.15
C TRP A 133 10.10 1.10 1.92
N GLU A 134 10.78 2.23 2.06
CA GLU A 134 10.30 3.58 1.75
C GLU A 134 10.72 3.97 0.34
N VAL A 135 9.79 4.36 -0.51
CA VAL A 135 10.12 5.02 -1.78
C VAL A 135 9.46 6.37 -1.74
N TYR A 136 10.24 7.44 -1.87
CA TYR A 136 9.74 8.80 -1.63
C TYR A 136 10.34 9.82 -2.58
N THR A 137 9.68 10.96 -2.72
CA THR A 137 10.25 12.18 -3.27
C THR A 137 10.20 13.29 -2.21
N LEU A 138 11.14 14.23 -2.31
CA LEU A 138 11.15 15.41 -1.46
C LEU A 138 10.45 16.52 -2.24
N ASP A 139 9.38 17.06 -1.68
CA ASP A 139 8.67 18.19 -2.26
C ASP A 139 9.40 19.49 -1.90
N GLU A 140 9.69 19.70 -0.61
CA GLU A 140 10.46 20.84 -0.09
C GLU A 140 10.97 20.57 1.33
N ASP A 141 11.97 21.34 1.77
CA ASP A 141 12.35 21.43 3.18
C ASP A 141 11.43 22.46 3.89
N ILE A 142 11.11 22.21 5.16
CA ILE A 142 10.20 23.03 5.99
C ILE A 142 10.83 23.34 7.36
N GLU A 143 10.45 24.45 7.98
CA GLU A 143 11.09 24.96 9.21
C GLU A 143 10.56 24.33 10.51
N HIS A 144 9.52 23.50 10.43
CA HIS A 144 8.98 22.73 11.56
C HIS A 144 9.14 21.24 11.32
N ARG A 145 9.29 20.47 12.40
CA ARG A 145 9.56 19.02 12.34
C ARG A 145 8.46 18.21 11.64
N GLY A 146 7.25 18.76 11.49
CA GLY A 146 6.06 18.02 11.12
C GLY A 146 5.56 17.11 12.25
N ALA A 147 4.41 16.45 12.06
CA ALA A 147 3.81 15.59 13.09
C ALA A 147 4.62 14.32 13.40
N GLY A 148 5.63 14.02 12.56
CA GLY A 148 6.32 12.73 12.60
C GLY A 148 5.41 11.59 12.13
N GLN A 149 5.96 10.40 12.02
CA GLN A 149 5.19 9.20 11.70
C GLN A 149 5.41 8.17 12.80
N VAL A 150 4.33 7.63 13.34
CA VAL A 150 4.41 6.47 14.24
C VAL A 150 4.48 5.19 13.40
N PRO A 151 5.18 4.13 13.82
CA PRO A 151 5.32 2.89 13.04
C PRO A 151 4.00 2.26 12.58
N SER A 152 2.89 2.52 13.29
CA SER A 152 1.54 2.10 12.90
C SER A 152 0.98 2.82 11.67
N ASP A 153 1.51 4.01 11.34
CA ASP A 153 1.15 4.74 10.13
C ASP A 153 1.95 4.26 8.92
N MET A 154 3.13 3.66 9.12
CA MET A 154 4.05 3.22 8.07
C MET A 154 3.68 1.85 7.46
N LEU A 155 2.67 1.18 8.00
CA LEU A 155 2.36 -0.23 7.70
C LEU A 155 0.93 -0.36 7.15
N PRO A 156 0.69 -1.16 6.08
CA PRO A 156 -0.57 -1.87 6.02
C PRO A 156 -0.66 -2.71 7.29
N ALA A 157 -1.77 -2.60 8.04
CA ALA A 157 -1.93 -3.22 9.35
C ALA A 157 -1.31 -4.62 9.39
N LYS A 158 -0.28 -4.82 10.23
CA LYS A 158 0.30 -6.14 10.44
C LYS A 158 -0.81 -7.05 10.96
N SER A 159 -1.08 -8.15 10.27
CA SER A 159 -1.55 -9.36 10.93
C SER A 159 -0.48 -9.73 11.96
N ASN A 160 -0.76 -9.52 13.25
CA ASN A 160 0.13 -9.94 14.33
C ASN A 160 0.46 -11.44 14.20
N GLY A 161 1.74 -11.81 14.29
CA GLY A 161 2.15 -13.16 14.71
C GLY A 161 1.60 -13.43 16.12
N ASP A 162 1.25 -14.66 16.51
CA ASP A 162 2.09 -15.85 16.45
C ASP A 162 1.29 -17.16 16.26
N ASN A 163 1.98 -18.15 15.66
CA ASN A 163 1.83 -19.60 15.76
C ASN A 163 0.42 -20.22 15.81
N HIS A 164 -0.06 -20.72 14.66
CA HIS A 164 -0.30 -22.16 14.40
C HIS A 164 -1.07 -22.31 13.07
N THR A 165 -0.59 -23.23 12.22
CA THR A 165 -1.22 -23.72 10.96
C THR A 165 -1.67 -22.63 9.97
N ALA A 166 -0.80 -22.26 9.04
CA ALA A 166 -1.15 -21.35 7.95
C ALA A 166 -2.28 -21.96 7.09
N GLY A 167 -3.49 -21.44 7.29
CA GLY A 167 -4.50 -21.43 6.24
C GLY A 167 -4.05 -20.54 5.06
N PRO A 168 -4.79 -20.55 3.95
CA PRO A 168 -4.47 -19.69 2.80
C PRO A 168 -4.45 -18.20 3.21
N ALA A 169 -3.59 -17.42 2.54
CA ALA A 169 -3.52 -15.96 2.71
C ALA A 169 -4.91 -15.32 2.53
N PRO A 170 -5.23 -14.25 3.29
CA PRO A 170 -6.53 -13.61 3.20
C PRO A 170 -6.78 -13.08 1.79
N ALA A 171 -7.93 -13.40 1.23
CA ALA A 171 -8.40 -12.84 -0.03
C ALA A 171 -8.81 -11.38 0.20
N ILE A 172 -8.22 -10.46 -0.57
CA ILE A 172 -8.44 -9.02 -0.45
C ILE A 172 -8.99 -8.48 -1.77
N TRP A 173 -10.01 -7.63 -1.69
CA TRP A 173 -10.50 -6.86 -2.84
C TRP A 173 -10.45 -5.36 -2.54
N ALA A 174 -10.15 -4.53 -3.54
CA ALA A 174 -10.02 -3.08 -3.34
C ALA A 174 -10.70 -2.29 -4.46
N HIS A 175 -11.18 -1.09 -4.10
CA HIS A 175 -11.68 -0.08 -5.03
C HIS A 175 -11.03 1.27 -4.73
N ARG A 176 -10.66 2.00 -5.78
CA ARG A 176 -9.93 3.28 -5.66
C ARG A 176 -10.71 4.46 -6.24
N LEU A 177 -10.49 5.65 -5.69
CA LEU A 177 -11.02 6.90 -6.23
C LEU A 177 -10.57 7.09 -7.68
N GLY A 178 -11.51 7.47 -8.54
CA GLY A 178 -11.29 7.59 -9.99
C GLY A 178 -11.73 6.37 -10.78
N GLU A 179 -11.92 5.22 -10.13
CA GLU A 179 -12.53 4.04 -10.73
C GLU A 179 -14.06 4.13 -10.64
N ARG A 180 -14.74 3.51 -11.61
CA ARG A 180 -16.20 3.35 -11.55
C ARG A 180 -16.52 2.12 -10.72
N PHE A 181 -17.27 2.29 -9.63
CA PHE A 181 -17.73 1.16 -8.84
C PHE A 181 -18.71 0.30 -9.68
N PRO A 182 -18.45 -1.00 -9.87
CA PRO A 182 -19.32 -1.87 -10.67
C PRO A 182 -20.74 -1.99 -10.11
N ALA A 183 -21.73 -2.19 -10.98
CA ALA A 183 -23.09 -2.48 -10.53
C ALA A 183 -23.14 -3.78 -9.71
N ARG A 184 -22.32 -4.76 -10.10
CA ARG A 184 -22.06 -6.00 -9.39
C ARG A 184 -20.57 -6.34 -9.44
N LEU A 185 -19.98 -6.66 -8.30
CA LEU A 185 -18.56 -7.02 -8.23
C LEU A 185 -18.33 -8.41 -8.86
N PRO A 186 -17.31 -8.59 -9.73
CA PRO A 186 -16.99 -9.87 -10.37
C PRO A 186 -16.24 -10.80 -9.40
N VAL A 187 -16.80 -10.96 -8.21
CA VAL A 187 -16.23 -11.69 -7.08
C VAL A 187 -17.35 -12.54 -6.47
N GLU A 188 -17.03 -13.77 -6.13
CA GLU A 188 -17.96 -14.73 -5.55
C GLU A 188 -18.46 -14.27 -4.18
N ASP A 189 -19.69 -14.65 -3.85
CA ASP A 189 -20.29 -14.38 -2.53
C ASP A 189 -19.44 -15.03 -1.44
N ALA A 190 -19.25 -14.34 -0.31
CA ALA A 190 -18.52 -14.83 0.85
C ALA A 190 -17.13 -15.44 0.53
N SER A 191 -16.39 -14.83 -0.39
CA SER A 191 -15.07 -15.32 -0.85
C SER A 191 -13.90 -14.46 -0.40
N VAL A 192 -14.16 -13.23 0.05
CA VAL A 192 -13.15 -12.23 0.41
C VAL A 192 -13.07 -12.07 1.93
N ASP A 193 -11.85 -12.04 2.46
CA ASP A 193 -11.59 -11.80 3.89
C ASP A 193 -11.61 -10.30 4.22
N GLN A 194 -11.18 -9.45 3.27
CA GLN A 194 -11.14 -8.00 3.47
C GLN A 194 -11.44 -7.18 2.20
N VAL A 195 -12.22 -6.12 2.35
CA VAL A 195 -12.49 -5.14 1.29
C VAL A 195 -11.92 -3.77 1.67
N MET A 196 -11.14 -3.18 0.76
CA MET A 196 -10.54 -1.86 0.93
C MET A 196 -11.19 -0.83 0.01
N LEU A 197 -11.88 0.15 0.59
CA LEU A 197 -12.54 1.24 -0.12
C LEU A 197 -11.70 2.53 0.02
N GLN A 198 -10.84 2.78 -0.96
CA GLN A 198 -9.87 3.89 -0.93
C GLN A 198 -10.40 5.09 -1.72
N GLY A 199 -10.97 6.07 -1.01
CA GLY A 199 -11.61 7.25 -1.57
C GLY A 199 -12.88 6.92 -2.36
N THR A 200 -13.43 5.71 -2.20
CA THR A 200 -14.63 5.26 -2.92
C THR A 200 -15.77 6.25 -2.75
N PHE A 201 -16.06 6.66 -1.51
CA PHE A 201 -17.14 7.61 -1.21
C PHE A 201 -16.81 9.08 -1.51
N ASN A 202 -15.64 9.37 -2.09
CA ASN A 202 -15.30 10.68 -2.62
C ASN A 202 -15.53 10.81 -4.13
N GLY A 203 -15.92 9.72 -4.81
CA GLY A 203 -16.14 9.68 -6.26
C GLY A 203 -17.44 10.37 -6.71
N ASP A 204 -17.64 10.44 -8.03
CA ASP A 204 -18.81 11.07 -8.64
C ASP A 204 -20.00 10.10 -8.71
N PHE A 205 -20.83 10.08 -7.68
CA PHE A 205 -22.10 9.36 -7.68
C PHE A 205 -23.08 9.91 -6.63
N PRO A 206 -24.39 9.69 -6.78
CA PRO A 206 -25.38 10.13 -5.79
C PRO A 206 -25.20 9.43 -4.44
N ALA A 207 -25.33 10.14 -3.31
CA ALA A 207 -25.23 9.54 -1.98
C ALA A 207 -26.19 8.36 -1.74
N ALA A 208 -27.31 8.30 -2.48
CA ALA A 208 -28.25 7.18 -2.48
C ALA A 208 -27.65 5.85 -2.98
N GLU A 209 -26.49 5.87 -3.64
CA GLU A 209 -25.77 4.65 -4.07
C GLU A 209 -24.96 4.01 -2.93
N ILE A 210 -24.67 4.74 -1.84
CA ILE A 210 -23.85 4.23 -0.72
C ILE A 210 -24.41 2.91 -0.16
N PRO A 211 -25.72 2.79 0.15
CA PRO A 211 -26.28 1.52 0.63
C PRO A 211 -26.10 0.36 -0.35
N ARG A 212 -26.23 0.60 -1.66
CA ARG A 212 -26.02 -0.44 -2.68
C ARG A 212 -24.57 -0.89 -2.73
N ILE A 213 -23.63 0.06 -2.70
CA ILE A 213 -22.18 -0.21 -2.67
C ILE A 213 -21.84 -1.06 -1.45
N LEU A 214 -22.31 -0.66 -0.27
CA LEU A 214 -22.08 -1.40 0.98
C LEU A 214 -22.73 -2.79 0.97
N ALA A 215 -23.91 -2.95 0.35
CA ALA A 215 -24.54 -4.25 0.18
C ALA A 215 -23.71 -5.20 -0.71
N GLU A 216 -23.14 -4.69 -1.82
CA GLU A 216 -22.24 -5.48 -2.67
C GLU A 216 -20.94 -5.87 -1.95
N VAL A 217 -20.38 -4.94 -1.16
CA VAL A 217 -19.21 -5.22 -0.33
C VAL A 217 -19.52 -6.30 0.71
N ARG A 218 -20.67 -6.21 1.39
CA ARG A 218 -21.09 -7.23 2.36
C ARG A 218 -21.32 -8.59 1.69
N ARG A 219 -21.87 -8.62 0.47
CA ARG A 219 -22.11 -9.87 -0.28
C ARG A 219 -20.82 -10.67 -0.51
N ILE A 220 -19.74 -9.99 -0.89
CA ILE A 220 -18.48 -10.67 -1.24
C ILE A 220 -17.64 -11.03 -0.02
N LEU A 221 -17.87 -10.37 1.11
CA LEU A 221 -17.16 -10.65 2.36
C LEU A 221 -17.62 -11.96 2.99
N LYS A 222 -16.66 -12.76 3.44
CA LYS A 222 -16.91 -13.92 4.33
C LYS A 222 -17.57 -13.44 5.62
N PRO A 223 -18.31 -14.32 6.33
CA PRO A 223 -18.69 -14.06 7.72
C PRO A 223 -17.46 -13.71 8.58
N GLY A 224 -17.52 -12.59 9.31
CA GLY A 224 -16.41 -12.02 10.07
C GLY A 224 -15.36 -11.27 9.23
N GLY A 225 -15.55 -11.19 7.90
CA GLY A 225 -14.69 -10.42 7.00
C GLY A 225 -14.82 -8.92 7.24
N GLN A 226 -13.80 -8.15 6.88
CA GLN A 226 -13.73 -6.72 7.22
C GLN A 226 -13.85 -5.81 6.01
N VAL A 227 -14.51 -4.67 6.19
CA VAL A 227 -14.44 -3.54 5.27
C VAL A 227 -13.61 -2.41 5.91
N LEU A 228 -12.69 -1.86 5.12
CA LEU A 228 -11.85 -0.73 5.49
C LEU A 228 -12.13 0.45 4.57
N LEU A 229 -12.56 1.57 5.13
CA LEU A 229 -12.81 2.81 4.41
C LEU A 229 -11.62 3.74 4.65
N HIS A 230 -11.13 4.37 3.59
CA HIS A 230 -10.24 5.52 3.66
C HIS A 230 -10.89 6.65 2.85
N VAL A 231 -11.27 7.74 3.48
CA VAL A 231 -12.18 8.73 2.89
C VAL A 231 -11.90 10.13 3.44
N LEU A 232 -12.00 11.14 2.59
CA LEU A 232 -12.06 12.53 3.02
C LEU A 232 -13.48 12.83 3.48
N THR A 233 -13.67 13.16 4.76
CA THR A 233 -14.99 13.42 5.36
C THR A 233 -15.10 14.83 5.90
N GLY A 234 -16.29 15.40 5.85
CA GLY A 234 -16.61 16.72 6.42
C GLY A 234 -17.24 16.59 7.80
N THR A 235 -17.06 17.62 8.66
CA THR A 235 -17.78 17.70 9.95
C THR A 235 -19.27 17.97 9.80
N LYS A 236 -19.70 18.45 8.63
CA LYS A 236 -21.08 18.72 8.23
C LYS A 236 -21.20 18.67 6.70
N PRO A 237 -22.41 18.56 6.13
CA PRO A 237 -22.58 18.54 4.68
C PRO A 237 -22.03 19.82 4.04
N LEU A 238 -21.41 19.67 2.87
CA LEU A 238 -21.05 20.83 2.06
C LEU A 238 -22.30 21.55 1.57
N PRO A 239 -22.32 22.89 1.59
CA PRO A 239 -23.37 23.66 0.93
C PRO A 239 -23.45 23.29 -0.57
N PRO A 240 -24.65 23.20 -1.17
CA PRO A 240 -24.81 22.85 -2.59
C PRO A 240 -24.02 23.73 -3.56
N GLU A 241 -23.76 24.99 -3.19
CA GLU A 241 -23.01 25.97 -3.96
C GLU A 241 -21.49 25.90 -3.77
N ALA A 242 -21.00 25.10 -2.81
CA ALA A 242 -19.59 25.00 -2.50
C ALA A 242 -18.82 24.31 -3.64
N LYS A 243 -17.75 24.94 -4.12
CA LYS A 243 -16.87 24.36 -5.14
C LYS A 243 -15.74 23.57 -4.48
N LEU A 244 -15.74 22.26 -4.69
CA LEU A 244 -14.64 21.36 -4.33
C LEU A 244 -13.49 21.50 -5.34
N SER A 245 -12.67 22.54 -5.15
CA SER A 245 -11.43 22.74 -5.90
C SER A 245 -10.25 22.43 -4.99
N LEU A 246 -9.98 21.15 -4.78
CA LEU A 246 -8.88 20.69 -3.93
C LEU A 246 -7.58 20.57 -4.73
N PRO A 247 -6.41 20.96 -4.17
CA PRO A 247 -5.14 20.85 -4.85
C PRO A 247 -4.61 19.41 -4.88
N GLY A 248 -3.64 19.15 -5.76
CA GLY A 248 -2.93 17.87 -5.80
C GLY A 248 -3.86 16.69 -6.09
N PRO A 249 -3.58 15.50 -5.54
CA PRO A 249 -4.36 14.30 -5.86
C PRO A 249 -5.78 14.30 -5.28
N ALA A 250 -6.07 15.17 -4.30
CA ALA A 250 -7.43 15.45 -3.85
C ALA A 250 -8.28 16.15 -4.93
N ALA A 251 -7.70 16.63 -6.04
CA ALA A 251 -8.45 17.16 -7.19
C ALA A 251 -9.39 16.12 -7.84
N ALA A 252 -9.23 14.83 -7.56
CA ALA A 252 -10.13 13.77 -7.99
C ALA A 252 -11.40 13.65 -7.11
N VAL A 253 -11.44 14.30 -5.95
CA VAL A 253 -12.61 14.31 -5.06
C VAL A 253 -13.75 15.06 -5.73
N ARG A 254 -14.94 14.48 -5.67
CA ARG A 254 -16.18 15.01 -6.26
C ARG A 254 -17.25 15.27 -5.21
N GLN A 255 -17.18 14.56 -4.09
CA GLN A 255 -18.03 14.77 -2.93
C GLN A 255 -17.30 14.47 -1.61
N VAL A 256 -17.83 15.00 -0.52
CA VAL A 256 -17.28 14.84 0.83
C VAL A 256 -18.42 14.44 1.78
N PRO A 257 -18.58 13.14 2.08
CA PRO A 257 -19.60 12.67 3.00
C PRO A 257 -19.29 13.12 4.44
N VAL A 258 -20.33 13.14 5.28
CA VAL A 258 -20.15 13.36 6.73
C VAL A 258 -19.72 12.03 7.37
N ASP A 259 -18.71 12.09 8.23
CA ASP A 259 -18.14 10.92 8.89
C ASP A 259 -19.19 10.08 9.64
N GLN A 260 -20.04 10.74 10.45
CA GLN A 260 -21.10 10.06 11.20
C GLN A 260 -22.10 9.35 10.28
N GLN A 261 -22.45 9.94 9.13
CA GLN A 261 -23.39 9.33 8.17
C GLN A 261 -22.82 8.05 7.55
N LEU A 262 -21.50 7.94 7.40
CA LEU A 262 -20.86 6.73 6.90
C LEU A 262 -20.90 5.61 7.93
N LEU A 263 -20.68 5.91 9.22
CA LEU A 263 -20.85 4.93 10.30
C LEU A 263 -22.29 4.41 10.33
N ASP A 264 -23.26 5.31 10.28
CA ASP A 264 -24.68 4.96 10.27
C ASP A 264 -25.03 4.10 9.03
N SER A 265 -24.45 4.42 7.87
CA SER A 265 -24.63 3.66 6.62
C SER A 265 -24.04 2.26 6.70
N LEU A 266 -22.88 2.09 7.36
CA LEU A 266 -22.28 0.77 7.60
C LEU A 266 -23.17 -0.07 8.50
N SER A 267 -23.66 0.48 9.62
CA SER A 267 -24.59 -0.21 10.49
C SER A 267 -25.89 -0.57 9.79
N ALA A 268 -26.47 0.35 8.99
CA ALA A 268 -27.67 0.10 8.21
C ALA A 268 -27.48 -0.98 7.13
N ALA A 269 -26.27 -1.10 6.58
CA ALA A 269 -25.91 -2.15 5.63
C ALA A 269 -25.61 -3.51 6.29
N GLY A 270 -25.76 -3.62 7.62
CA GLY A 270 -25.57 -4.87 8.36
C GLY A 270 -24.11 -5.17 8.70
N PHE A 271 -23.26 -4.15 8.77
CA PHE A 271 -21.93 -4.28 9.37
C PHE A 271 -21.98 -4.00 10.87
N SER A 272 -21.20 -4.76 11.63
CA SER A 272 -21.02 -4.59 13.07
C SER A 272 -19.69 -3.90 13.38
N GLY A 273 -19.56 -3.37 14.61
CA GLY A 273 -18.28 -2.87 15.10
C GLY A 273 -17.71 -1.69 14.33
N ALA A 274 -18.53 -0.88 13.65
CA ALA A 274 -18.06 0.25 12.88
C ALA A 274 -17.35 1.28 13.78
N ASN A 275 -16.06 1.50 13.58
CA ASN A 275 -15.25 2.39 14.40
C ASN A 275 -14.22 3.16 13.56
N TYR A 276 -13.86 4.35 14.05
CA TYR A 276 -12.71 5.08 13.52
C TYR A 276 -11.43 4.31 13.85
N THR A 277 -10.60 4.05 12.83
CA THR A 277 -9.21 3.61 13.00
C THR A 277 -8.25 4.77 12.88
N LYS A 278 -8.65 5.83 12.17
CA LYS A 278 -7.97 7.13 12.15
C LYS A 278 -9.00 8.23 11.90
N ARG A 279 -8.82 9.36 12.58
CA ARG A 279 -9.51 10.61 12.28
C ARG A 279 -8.52 11.74 12.53
N ALA A 280 -8.07 12.40 11.47
CA ALA A 280 -7.05 13.43 11.59
C ALA A 280 -7.47 14.51 12.61
N GLU A 281 -6.57 14.86 13.55
CA GLU A 281 -6.83 15.86 14.60
C GLU A 281 -6.94 17.28 14.06
N ALA A 282 -6.25 17.58 12.96
CA ALA A 282 -6.38 18.82 12.21
C ALA A 282 -7.11 18.57 10.87
N PRO A 283 -7.89 19.55 10.36
CA PRO A 283 -8.48 19.45 9.04
C PRO A 283 -7.41 19.53 7.95
N CYS A 284 -7.51 18.64 6.96
CA CYS A 284 -6.71 18.68 5.73
C CYS A 284 -7.12 19.87 4.85
N PHE A 285 -8.41 20.20 4.85
CA PHE A 285 -8.97 21.29 4.06
C PHE A 285 -10.12 21.97 4.81
N ILE A 286 -10.34 23.25 4.50
CA ILE A 286 -11.51 24.00 4.96
C ILE A 286 -12.14 24.68 3.74
N ILE A 287 -13.35 24.29 3.37
CA ILE A 287 -14.10 24.90 2.26
C ILE A 287 -15.45 25.35 2.78
N SER A 288 -15.82 26.61 2.51
CA SER A 288 -17.10 27.19 2.94
C SER A 288 -17.41 26.97 4.44
N GLY A 289 -16.37 26.99 5.29
CA GLY A 289 -16.50 26.75 6.73
C GLY A 289 -16.83 25.29 7.11
N VAL A 290 -16.61 24.34 6.21
CA VAL A 290 -16.64 22.90 6.47
C VAL A 290 -15.21 22.39 6.59
N GLU A 291 -14.89 21.87 7.77
CA GLU A 291 -13.62 21.20 8.03
C GLU A 291 -13.64 19.78 7.45
N MET A 292 -12.65 19.46 6.63
CA MET A 292 -12.49 18.16 6.00
C MET A 292 -11.27 17.45 6.56
N ARG A 293 -11.42 16.16 6.88
CA ARG A 293 -10.41 15.36 7.57
C ARG A 293 -10.19 14.05 6.85
N GLU A 294 -8.94 13.58 6.85
CA GLU A 294 -8.63 12.19 6.52
C GLU A 294 -9.25 11.28 7.59
N THR A 295 -10.14 10.40 7.15
CA THR A 295 -10.86 9.49 8.03
C THR A 295 -10.70 8.06 7.54
N LYS A 296 -10.34 7.16 8.45
CA LYS A 296 -10.31 5.72 8.24
C LYS A 296 -11.30 5.04 9.19
N ILE A 297 -12.14 4.17 8.64
CA ILE A 297 -13.17 3.43 9.38
C ILE A 297 -13.01 1.93 9.08
N SER A 298 -13.15 1.10 10.10
CA SER A 298 -13.27 -0.37 9.95
C SER A 298 -14.64 -0.83 10.40
N ALA A 299 -15.19 -1.87 9.77
CA ALA A 299 -16.38 -2.58 10.23
C ALA A 299 -16.34 -4.06 9.79
N SER A 300 -17.08 -4.93 10.46
CA SER A 300 -17.12 -6.38 10.20
C SER A 300 -18.45 -6.83 9.60
N ALA A 301 -18.40 -7.79 8.68
CA ALA A 301 -19.56 -8.43 8.09
C ALA A 301 -19.94 -9.66 8.94
N ASP A 302 -20.72 -9.45 10.00
CA ASP A 302 -21.29 -10.52 10.82
C ASP A 302 -22.65 -11.03 10.28
#